data_AF-A0A161MKP5-F1
#
_entry.id   AF-A0A161MKP5-F1
#
_cell.length_a   1.000
_cell.length_b   1.000
_cell.length_c   1.000
_cell.angle_alpha   90.00
_cell.angle_beta   90.00
_cell.angle_gamma   90.00
#
_symmetry.space_group_name_H-M   'P 1'
#
loop_
_entity.id
_entity.type
_entity.pdbx_description
1 polymer ?
#
loop_
_entity_poly.entity_id
_entity_poly.type
_entity_poly.pdbx_seq_one_letter_code
_entity_poly.pdbx_strand_id
1 'polypeptide(L)'
;MSLVRRMYCKYKQLLLKYPYRVQAVQIVGLLGLGDVIAQTVDPRTETYNGKRTLKFMSAGVFMGPSVHAWYIILERMYGQSQGMKTVLKKVATDQLLFAPVFLALLIVYMQILSGKDLDHIKKVLKNEYPLLLRD
;
A
#
# COMPACT_ATOMS: atom_id res chain seq x y z
N MET A 1 -14.50 -23.11 -23.32
CA MET A 1 -14.46 -21.93 -22.42
C MET A 1 -13.17 -21.97 -21.62
N SER A 2 -12.25 -21.02 -21.85
CA SER A 2 -10.92 -21.02 -21.23
C SER A 2 -10.99 -20.95 -19.69
N LEU A 3 -10.14 -21.72 -19.01
CA LEU A 3 -10.00 -21.77 -17.55
C LEU A 3 -9.91 -20.36 -16.94
N VAL A 4 -9.16 -19.48 -17.61
CA VAL A 4 -8.97 -18.06 -17.27
C VAL A 4 -10.30 -17.33 -17.12
N ARG A 5 -11.24 -17.54 -18.05
CA ARG A 5 -12.55 -16.88 -18.01
C ARG A 5 -13.39 -17.35 -16.81
N ARG A 6 -13.28 -18.63 -16.44
CA ARG A 6 -13.95 -19.18 -15.25
C ARG A 6 -13.37 -18.60 -13.96
N MET A 7 -12.04 -18.52 -13.86
CA MET A 7 -11.37 -17.90 -12.70
C MET A 7 -11.76 -16.42 -12.55
N TYR A 8 -11.77 -15.68 -13.66
CA TYR A 8 -12.17 -14.28 -13.67
C TYR A 8 -13.63 -14.05 -13.26
N CYS A 9 -14.56 -14.87 -13.75
CA CYS A 9 -15.96 -14.79 -13.34
C CYS A 9 -16.15 -15.09 -11.84
N LYS A 10 -15.45 -16.11 -11.31
CA LYS A 10 -15.49 -16.43 -9.88
C LYS A 10 -14.90 -15.30 -9.03
N TYR A 11 -13.79 -14.70 -9.46
CA TYR A 11 -13.21 -13.52 -8.81
C TYR A 11 -14.21 -12.36 -8.78
N LYS A 12 -14.86 -12.04 -9.91
CA LYS A 12 -15.90 -10.99 -9.94
C LYS A 12 -17.07 -11.29 -8.99
N GLN A 13 -17.54 -12.53 -8.95
CA GLN A 13 -18.61 -12.91 -8.02
C GLN A 13 -18.20 -12.73 -6.56
N LEU A 14 -16.97 -13.12 -6.21
CA LEU A 14 -16.42 -12.91 -4.87
C LEU A 14 -16.25 -11.43 -4.53
N LEU A 15 -15.77 -10.62 -5.48
CA LEU A 15 -15.57 -9.18 -5.31
C LEU A 15 -16.89 -8.44 -5.11
N LEU A 16 -17.96 -8.84 -5.81
CA LEU A 16 -19.30 -8.26 -5.63
C LEU A 16 -19.97 -8.73 -4.33
N LYS A 17 -19.76 -9.99 -3.93
CA LYS A 17 -20.38 -10.57 -2.73
C LYS A 17 -19.70 -10.14 -1.42
N TYR A 18 -18.38 -9.97 -1.43
CA TYR A 18 -17.57 -9.59 -0.25
C TYR A 18 -16.51 -8.54 -0.58
N PRO A 19 -16.90 -7.31 -0.96
CA PRO A 19 -15.97 -6.29 -1.47
C PRO A 19 -14.84 -5.96 -0.50
N TYR A 20 -15.15 -5.73 0.78
CA TYR A 20 -14.15 -5.38 1.79
C TYR A 20 -13.19 -6.53 2.11
N ARG A 21 -13.66 -7.78 2.09
CA ARG A 21 -12.80 -8.95 2.38
C ARG A 21 -11.83 -9.21 1.24
N VAL A 22 -12.33 -9.16 0.00
CA VAL A 22 -11.49 -9.39 -1.19
C VAL A 22 -10.46 -8.26 -1.32
N GLN A 23 -10.85 -7.01 -1.11
CA GLN A 23 -9.91 -5.88 -1.12
C GLN A 23 -8.86 -5.98 0.00
N ALA A 24 -9.25 -6.35 1.22
CA ALA A 24 -8.29 -6.54 2.31
C ALA A 24 -7.27 -7.64 1.96
N VAL A 25 -7.72 -8.79 1.46
CA VAL A 25 -6.84 -9.88 1.01
C VAL A 25 -5.90 -9.42 -0.10
N GLN A 26 -6.39 -8.62 -1.05
CA GLN A 26 -5.57 -8.06 -2.13
C GLN A 26 -4.48 -7.13 -1.61
N ILE A 27 -4.80 -6.21 -0.71
CA ILE A 27 -3.84 -5.24 -0.17
C ILE A 27 -2.78 -5.95 0.67
N VAL A 28 -3.20 -6.87 1.54
CA VAL A 28 -2.29 -7.70 2.35
C VAL A 28 -1.36 -8.52 1.45
N GLY A 29 -1.91 -9.15 0.41
CA GLY A 29 -1.13 -9.92 -0.57
C GLY A 29 -0.17 -9.03 -1.35
N LEU A 30 -0.60 -7.85 -1.80
CA LEU A 30 0.23 -6.93 -2.56
C LEU A 30 1.41 -6.41 -1.73
N LEU A 31 1.19 -6.05 -0.47
CA LEU A 31 2.25 -5.58 0.42
C LEU A 31 3.22 -6.71 0.79
N GLY A 32 2.71 -7.91 1.05
CA GLY A 32 3.55 -9.07 1.32
C GLY A 32 4.42 -9.44 0.13
N LEU A 33 3.83 -9.49 -1.08
CA LEU A 33 4.57 -9.76 -2.31
C LEU A 33 5.57 -8.65 -2.63
N GLY A 34 5.20 -7.38 -2.45
CA GLY A 34 6.09 -6.24 -2.64
C GLY A 34 7.32 -6.33 -1.75
N ASP A 35 7.16 -6.69 -0.48
CA ASP A 35 8.29 -6.86 0.44
C ASP A 35 9.14 -8.09 0.09
N VAL A 36 8.54 -9.21 -0.35
CA VAL A 36 9.30 -10.37 -0.86
C VAL A 36 10.16 -9.96 -2.06
N ILE A 37 9.60 -9.21 -3.01
CA ILE A 37 10.34 -8.72 -4.18
C ILE A 37 11.45 -7.77 -3.73
N ALA A 38 11.15 -6.82 -2.86
CA ALA A 38 12.14 -5.87 -2.34
C ALA A 38 13.31 -6.59 -1.66
N GLN A 39 13.03 -7.60 -0.83
CA GLN A 39 14.04 -8.43 -0.19
C GLN A 39 14.84 -9.29 -1.18
N THR A 40 14.24 -9.70 -2.29
CA THR A 40 14.93 -10.51 -3.31
C THR A 40 15.84 -9.66 -4.20
N VAL A 41 15.44 -8.41 -4.47
CA VAL A 41 16.19 -7.49 -5.33
C VAL A 41 17.27 -6.74 -4.56
N ASP A 42 17.08 -6.50 -3.27
CA ASP A 42 18.05 -5.79 -2.44
C ASP A 42 19.30 -6.64 -2.19
N PRO A 43 20.47 -6.27 -2.75
CA PRO A 43 21.71 -7.04 -2.61
C PRO A 43 22.24 -7.08 -1.17
N ARG A 44 21.68 -6.26 -0.26
CA ARG A 44 22.04 -6.27 1.17
C ARG A 44 21.27 -7.31 1.97
N THR A 45 20.28 -7.96 1.37
CA THR A 45 19.48 -9.00 2.04
C THR A 45 20.17 -10.36 1.90
N GLU A 46 20.96 -10.75 2.90
CA GLU A 46 21.65 -12.05 2.89
C GLU A 46 20.70 -13.23 3.14
N THR A 47 19.64 -13.04 3.92
CA THR A 47 18.65 -14.07 4.23
C THR A 47 17.23 -13.50 4.23
N TYR A 48 16.28 -14.26 3.70
CA TYR A 48 14.87 -13.87 3.65
C TYR A 48 14.30 -13.70 5.07
N ASN A 49 13.74 -12.51 5.34
CA ASN A 49 13.16 -12.15 6.61
C ASN A 49 11.62 -12.22 6.58
N GLY A 50 11.08 -13.38 6.92
CA GLY A 50 9.62 -13.58 6.99
C GLY A 50 8.91 -12.71 8.03
N LYS A 51 9.60 -12.28 9.09
CA LYS A 51 9.04 -11.35 10.10
C LYS A 51 8.80 -9.98 9.49
N ARG A 52 9.66 -9.53 8.57
CA ARG A 52 9.50 -8.27 7.83
C ARG A 52 8.28 -8.36 6.91
N THR A 53 8.15 -9.44 6.16
CA THR A 53 6.98 -9.67 5.29
C THR A 53 5.67 -9.64 6.08
N LEU A 54 5.63 -10.27 7.26
CA LEU A 54 4.43 -10.27 8.11
C LEU A 54 4.06 -8.87 8.62
N LYS A 55 5.04 -7.99 8.86
CA LYS A 55 4.78 -6.58 9.23
C LYS A 55 4.19 -5.79 8.07
N PHE A 56 4.66 -6.02 6.84
CA PHE A 56 4.04 -5.43 5.64
C PHE A 56 2.63 -5.95 5.39
N MET A 57 2.41 -7.25 5.59
CA MET A 57 1.09 -7.84 5.53
C MET A 57 0.15 -7.26 6.60
N SER A 58 0.61 -7.06 7.84
CA SER A 58 -0.22 -6.47 8.91
C SER A 58 -0.53 -4.99 8.65
N ALA A 59 0.41 -4.24 8.06
CA ALA A 59 0.16 -2.87 7.62
C ALA A 59 -1.04 -2.79 6.66
N GLY A 60 -1.21 -3.78 5.77
CA GLY A 60 -2.32 -3.82 4.82
C GLY A 60 -3.71 -3.85 5.45
N VAL A 61 -3.84 -4.42 6.65
CA VAL A 61 -5.12 -4.46 7.38
C VAL A 61 -5.51 -3.07 7.87
N PHE A 62 -4.55 -2.29 8.37
CA PHE A 62 -4.79 -0.93 8.88
C PHE A 62 -4.85 0.11 7.74
N MET A 63 -4.03 -0.07 6.72
CA MET A 63 -3.90 0.88 5.63
C MET A 63 -5.01 0.76 4.60
N GLY A 64 -5.58 -0.44 4.40
CA GLY A 64 -6.65 -0.67 3.44
C GLY A 64 -7.85 0.29 3.60
N PRO A 65 -8.43 0.42 4.80
CA PRO A 65 -9.50 1.39 5.07
C PRO A 65 -9.08 2.84 4.79
N SER A 66 -7.85 3.21 5.13
CA SER A 66 -7.32 4.57 4.94
C SER A 66 -7.20 4.93 3.45
N VAL A 67 -6.64 4.02 2.65
CA VAL A 67 -6.54 4.16 1.19
C VAL A 67 -7.93 4.20 0.56
N HIS A 68 -8.86 3.36 1.00
CA HIS A 68 -10.23 3.36 0.50
C HIS A 68 -10.94 4.70 0.77
N ALA A 69 -10.83 5.22 1.99
CA ALA A 69 -11.38 6.53 2.35
C ALA A 69 -10.78 7.65 1.50
N TRP A 70 -9.47 7.61 1.23
CA TRP A 70 -8.80 8.57 0.36
C TRP A 70 -9.32 8.55 -1.08
N TYR A 71 -9.51 7.36 -1.66
CA TYR A 71 -10.09 7.24 -3.00
C TYR A 71 -11.52 7.78 -3.08
N ILE A 72 -12.34 7.61 -2.02
CA ILE A 72 -13.67 8.25 -1.95
C ILE A 72 -13.55 9.78 -1.96
N ILE A 73 -12.57 10.35 -1.26
CA ILE A 73 -12.31 11.80 -1.27
C ILE A 73 -11.92 12.26 -2.68
N LEU A 74 -10.99 11.55 -3.35
CA LEU A 74 -10.59 11.85 -4.73
C LEU A 74 -11.75 11.77 -5.72
N GLU A 75 -12.65 10.80 -5.54
CA GLU A 75 -13.88 10.68 -6.34
C GLU A 75 -14.85 11.84 -6.09
N ARG A 76 -14.97 12.33 -4.85
CA ARG A 76 -15.79 13.50 -4.54
C ARG A 76 -15.20 14.80 -5.11
N MET A 77 -13.87 14.93 -5.11
CA MET A 77 -13.19 16.13 -5.61
C MET A 77 -13.19 16.24 -7.14
N TYR A 78 -12.96 15.13 -7.84
CA TYR A 78 -12.74 15.13 -9.29
C TYR A 78 -13.79 14.36 -10.11
N GLY A 79 -14.77 13.75 -9.43
CA GLY A 79 -15.80 12.91 -10.02
C GLY A 79 -15.33 11.49 -10.34
N GLN A 80 -16.26 10.65 -10.77
CA GLN A 80 -16.00 9.24 -11.13
C GLN A 80 -15.56 9.05 -12.60
N SER A 81 -15.44 10.13 -13.37
CA SER A 81 -15.01 10.09 -14.76
C SER A 81 -13.59 9.54 -14.90
N GLN A 82 -13.39 8.66 -15.89
CA GLN A 82 -12.10 8.05 -16.22
C GLN A 82 -11.36 8.81 -17.34
N GLY A 83 -11.75 10.06 -17.62
CA GLY A 83 -11.09 10.89 -18.62
C GLY A 83 -9.64 11.21 -18.22
N MET A 84 -8.72 11.27 -19.19
CA MET A 84 -7.28 11.51 -18.97
C MET A 84 -7.00 12.71 -18.05
N LYS A 85 -7.73 13.82 -18.26
CA LYS A 85 -7.61 15.03 -17.40
C LYS A 85 -7.97 14.75 -15.95
N THR A 86 -9.02 13.96 -15.70
CA THR A 86 -9.45 13.59 -14.34
C THR A 86 -8.47 12.64 -13.69
N VAL A 87 -7.96 11.66 -14.44
CA VAL A 87 -6.96 10.71 -13.95
C VAL A 87 -5.67 11.43 -13.57
N LEU A 88 -5.15 12.31 -14.43
CA LEU A 88 -3.95 13.09 -14.14
C LEU A 88 -4.10 13.98 -12.90
N LYS A 89 -5.26 14.63 -12.73
CA LYS A 89 -5.54 15.42 -11.52
C LYS A 89 -5.57 14.55 -10.27
N LYS A 90 -6.21 13.39 -10.33
CA LYS A 90 -6.25 12.44 -9.20
C LYS A 90 -4.85 11.96 -8.83
N VAL A 91 -4.04 11.56 -9.82
CA VAL A 91 -2.67 11.10 -9.60
C VAL A 91 -1.80 12.23 -9.03
N ALA A 92 -1.87 13.44 -9.59
CA ALA A 92 -1.10 14.57 -9.08
C ALA A 92 -1.49 14.89 -7.61
N THR A 93 -2.78 14.86 -7.29
CA THR A 93 -3.27 15.12 -5.93
C THR A 93 -2.86 14.02 -4.96
N ASP A 94 -2.93 12.77 -5.40
CA ASP A 94 -2.51 11.60 -4.63
C ASP A 94 -1.03 11.69 -4.26
N GLN A 95 -0.17 11.96 -5.25
CA GLN A 95 1.27 12.05 -5.07
C GLN A 95 1.70 13.25 -4.22
N LEU A 96 0.99 14.39 -4.31
CA LEU A 96 1.35 15.60 -3.57
C LEU A 96 0.82 15.64 -2.13
N LEU A 97 -0.36 15.05 -1.88
CA LEU A 97 -1.03 15.16 -0.58
C LEU A 97 -0.97 13.87 0.21
N PHE A 98 -1.30 12.74 -0.41
CA PHE A 98 -1.51 11.49 0.31
C PHE A 98 -0.26 10.64 0.38
N ALA A 99 0.44 10.44 -0.74
CA ALA A 99 1.67 9.67 -0.79
C ALA A 99 2.71 10.09 0.28
N PRO A 100 3.06 11.37 0.47
CA PRO A 100 4.04 11.77 1.48
C PRO A 100 3.54 11.45 2.90
N VAL A 101 2.30 11.76 3.22
CA VAL A 101 1.74 11.51 4.56
C VAL A 101 1.63 10.01 4.83
N PHE A 102 1.15 9.25 3.86
CA PHE A 102 0.97 7.81 3.94
C PHE A 102 2.32 7.09 4.11
N LEU A 103 3.36 7.52 3.38
CA LEU A 103 4.71 6.98 3.53
C LEU A 103 5.29 7.26 4.92
N ALA A 104 5.12 8.47 5.46
CA ALA A 104 5.57 8.79 6.81
C ALA A 104 4.87 7.90 7.85
N LEU A 105 3.55 7.73 7.73
CA LEU A 105 2.77 6.84 8.60
C LEU A 105 3.21 5.38 8.47
N LEU A 106 3.55 4.92 7.27
CA LEU A 106 4.07 3.57 7.03
C LEU A 106 5.40 3.36 7.77
N ILE A 107 6.33 4.29 7.65
CA ILE A 107 7.62 4.23 8.34
C ILE A 107 7.40 4.17 9.86
N VAL A 108 6.59 5.09 10.40
CA VAL A 108 6.28 5.11 11.84
C VAL A 108 5.67 3.78 12.29
N TYR A 109 4.68 3.26 11.57
CA TYR A 109 4.05 1.98 11.86
C TYR A 109 5.06 0.82 11.89
N MET A 110 5.95 0.77 10.89
CA MET A 110 6.98 -0.27 10.81
C MET A 110 7.99 -0.21 11.95
N GLN A 111 8.36 0.99 12.38
CA GLN A 111 9.30 1.17 13.47
C GLN A 111 8.66 0.83 14.82
N ILE A 112 7.38 1.18 15.04
CA ILE A 112 6.61 0.77 16.22
C ILE A 112 6.52 -0.76 16.31
N LEU A 113 6.17 -1.44 15.21
CA LEU A 113 6.15 -2.92 15.16
C LEU A 113 7.53 -3.56 15.30
N SER A 114 8.59 -2.78 15.14
CA SER A 114 9.97 -3.22 15.36
C SER A 114 10.45 -2.96 16.79
N GLY A 115 9.57 -2.43 17.66
CA GLY A 115 9.87 -2.14 19.06
C GLY A 115 10.90 -1.03 19.23
N LYS A 116 10.97 -0.08 18.29
CA LYS A 116 11.92 1.03 18.34
C LYS A 116 11.34 2.20 19.13
N ASP A 117 12.19 2.85 19.92
CA ASP A 117 11.81 4.04 20.69
C ASP A 117 11.51 5.26 19.81
N LEU A 118 10.73 6.20 20.35
CA LEU A 118 10.30 7.42 19.65
C LEU A 118 11.46 8.25 19.10
N ASP A 119 12.61 8.29 19.80
CA ASP A 119 13.79 9.02 19.32
C ASP A 119 14.43 8.37 18.10
N HIS A 120 14.39 7.04 18.03
CA HIS A 120 14.84 6.31 16.84
C HIS A 120 13.89 6.54 15.66
N ILE A 121 12.58 6.52 15.91
CA ILE A 121 11.55 6.81 14.90
C ILE A 121 11.76 8.21 14.32
N LYS A 122 11.95 9.22 15.18
CA LYS A 122 12.23 10.60 14.74
C LYS A 122 13.50 10.68 13.89
N LYS A 123 14.55 9.96 14.27
CA LYS A 123 15.82 9.93 13.52
C LYS A 123 15.66 9.30 12.13
N VAL A 124 14.97 8.16 12.05
CA VAL A 124 14.65 7.50 10.78
C VAL A 124 13.79 8.42 9.90
N LEU A 125 12.74 9.02 10.45
CA LEU A 125 11.89 9.95 9.72
C LEU A 125 12.66 11.19 9.24
N LYS A 126 13.65 11.67 9.98
CA LYS A 126 14.46 12.82 9.54
C LYS A 126 15.45 12.45 8.43
N ASN A 127 15.97 11.23 8.44
CA ASN A 127 17.08 10.83 7.56
C ASN A 127 16.63 10.04 6.33
N GLU A 128 15.71 9.10 6.49
CA GLU A 128 15.29 8.18 5.42
C GLU A 128 14.10 8.72 4.62
N TYR A 129 13.19 9.44 5.27
CA TYR A 129 12.00 9.97 4.59
C TYR A 129 12.32 10.94 3.45
N PRO A 130 13.28 11.89 3.57
CA PRO A 130 13.62 12.78 2.45
C PRO A 130 14.29 12.04 1.30
N LEU A 131 14.99 10.94 1.58
CA LEU A 131 15.60 10.08 0.55
C LEU A 131 14.50 9.34 -0.23
N LEU A 132 13.56 8.72 0.48
CA LEU A 132 12.45 7.97 -0.11
C LEU A 132 11.45 8.84 -0.89
N LEU A 133 11.41 10.15 -0.63
CA LEU A 133 10.60 11.09 -1.42
C LEU A 133 11.30 11.54 -2.71
N ARG A 134 12.61 11.33 -2.82
CA ARG A 134 13.42 11.79 -3.95
C ARG A 134 13.65 10.70 -5.00
N ASP A 135 13.62 9.44 -4.57
CA ASP A 135 13.75 8.24 -5.41
C ASP A 135 12.39 7.79 -5.98
#